data_AF-A0A8H5TVJ0-F1
#
_entry.id   AF-A0A8H5TVJ0-F1
#
_cell.length_a   1.000
_cell.length_b   1.000
_cell.length_c   1.000
_cell.angle_alpha   90.00
_cell.angle_beta   90.00
_cell.angle_gamma   90.00
#
_symmetry.space_group_name_H-M   'P 1'
#
loop_
_entity.id
_entity.type
_entity.pdbx_description
1 polymer ?
#
loop_
_entity_poly.entity_id
_entity_poly.type
_entity_poly.pdbx_seq_one_letter_code
_entity_poly.pdbx_strand_id
1 'polypeptide(L)'
;MANRLLEAKDLERWLERFQSREVLGAYDICILAYNSRNDRQMDILLRLSQEVTVDEGGESLAKVSYLARHFVGRLADHIRVWKHLVEDALRVREVLDVFQVSEVHAPLCVQPPEIDSHTNLDSILGRMIPKEGEEFSYLQKDLSRFKNHVGLEDRIKEQFLKLQSNPPIVHCEVQVLEHFHRNGLRFTDDDRFIGTSKFSCFCCKLYYRHHPSRPVEPDAHEQIYLNWGPINLPKGSYDLLYRGLRDTLNPLIRDVRDAFFRAIRKKNISAFNRPNSITGLTRSIDTLVCADSDSEADSEQEGGTALNDS
;
A
#
# COMPACT_ATOMS: atom_id res chain seq x y z
N MET A 1 34.87 -23.39 -3.33
CA MET A 1 33.99 -23.78 -4.46
C MET A 1 32.98 -24.85 -4.07
N ALA A 2 33.40 -25.97 -3.46
CA ALA A 2 32.49 -27.06 -3.04
C ALA A 2 31.37 -26.65 -2.07
N ASN A 3 31.64 -25.75 -1.11
CA ASN A 3 30.65 -25.32 -0.12
C ASN A 3 29.50 -24.49 -0.75
N ARG A 4 29.80 -23.62 -1.71
CA ARG A 4 28.77 -22.83 -2.42
C ARG A 4 27.87 -23.69 -3.31
N LEU A 5 28.44 -24.75 -3.92
CA LEU A 5 27.67 -25.68 -4.74
C LEU A 5 26.70 -26.51 -3.88
N LEU A 6 27.11 -26.87 -2.66
CA LEU A 6 26.25 -27.56 -1.70
C LEU A 6 25.11 -26.64 -1.22
N GLU A 7 25.42 -25.40 -0.84
CA GLU A 7 24.41 -24.42 -0.44
C GLU A 7 23.36 -24.17 -1.54
N ALA A 8 23.78 -24.07 -2.81
CA ALA A 8 22.87 -23.89 -3.94
C ALA A 8 21.92 -25.10 -4.10
N LYS A 9 22.43 -26.33 -3.99
CA LYS A 9 21.62 -27.56 -4.08
C LYS A 9 20.66 -27.72 -2.91
N ASP A 10 21.06 -27.27 -1.72
CA ASP A 10 20.19 -27.31 -0.54
C ASP A 10 19.07 -26.28 -0.64
N LEU A 11 19.38 -25.08 -1.13
CA LEU A 11 18.38 -24.05 -1.40
C LEU A 11 17.38 -24.47 -2.49
N GLU A 12 17.87 -25.07 -3.58
CA GLU A 12 17.03 -25.60 -4.66
C GLU A 12 16.04 -26.65 -4.14
N ARG A 13 16.54 -27.67 -3.44
CA ARG A 13 15.69 -28.70 -2.81
C ARG A 13 14.70 -28.13 -1.80
N TRP A 14 15.09 -27.07 -1.09
CA TRP A 14 14.20 -26.39 -0.17
C TRP A 14 13.07 -25.64 -0.89
N LEU A 15 13.38 -24.94 -1.99
CA LEU A 15 12.41 -24.22 -2.81
C LEU A 15 11.42 -25.18 -3.50
N GLU A 16 11.88 -26.35 -3.94
CA GLU A 16 11.04 -27.39 -4.55
C GLU A 16 9.87 -27.83 -3.64
N ARG A 17 10.05 -27.78 -2.32
CA ARG A 17 8.98 -28.12 -1.34
C ARG A 17 7.73 -27.26 -1.52
N PHE A 18 7.86 -26.04 -2.05
CA PHE A 18 6.75 -25.11 -2.27
C PHE A 18 6.09 -25.24 -3.65
N GLN A 19 6.67 -26.02 -4.58
CA GLN A 19 6.21 -26.10 -5.98
C GLN A 19 5.17 -27.21 -6.22
N SER A 20 5.04 -28.17 -5.29
CA SER A 20 4.17 -29.35 -5.45
C SER A 20 2.69 -29.07 -5.14
N ARG A 21 2.05 -28.20 -5.95
CA ARG A 21 0.61 -27.88 -5.84
C ARG A 21 -0.31 -29.08 -6.05
N GLU A 22 0.15 -30.13 -6.74
CA GLU A 22 -0.64 -31.35 -6.95
C GLU A 22 -0.73 -32.23 -5.68
N VAL A 23 0.17 -32.01 -4.70
CA VAL A 23 0.27 -32.83 -3.48
C VAL A 23 -0.09 -32.04 -2.22
N LEU A 24 0.19 -30.74 -2.18
CA LEU A 24 -0.05 -29.87 -1.01
C LEU A 24 -1.23 -28.92 -1.24
N GLY A 25 -2.18 -28.91 -0.30
CA GLY A 25 -3.23 -27.91 -0.26
C GLY A 25 -2.68 -26.52 0.11
N ALA A 26 -3.48 -25.47 -0.12
CA ALA A 26 -3.09 -24.10 0.22
C ALA A 26 -2.72 -23.94 1.71
N TYR A 27 -3.43 -24.63 2.60
CA TYR A 27 -3.13 -24.65 4.03
C TYR A 27 -1.77 -25.29 4.33
N ASP A 28 -1.45 -26.43 3.70
CA ASP A 28 -0.20 -27.14 3.94
C ASP A 28 1.02 -26.34 3.49
N ILE A 29 0.90 -25.61 2.37
CA ILE A 29 1.93 -24.69 1.88
C ILE A 29 2.16 -23.55 2.88
N CYS A 30 1.09 -22.96 3.43
CA CYS A 30 1.20 -21.90 4.44
C CYS A 30 1.82 -22.41 5.75
N ILE A 31 1.46 -23.62 6.20
CA ILE A 31 2.06 -24.26 7.39
C ILE A 31 3.54 -24.59 7.15
N LEU A 32 3.88 -25.13 5.98
CA LEU A 32 5.25 -25.39 5.58
C LEU A 32 6.09 -24.10 5.62
N ALA A 33 5.56 -23.01 5.04
CA ALA A 33 6.21 -21.71 5.06
C ALA A 33 6.38 -21.19 6.49
N TYR A 34 5.34 -21.28 7.32
CA TYR A 34 5.36 -20.87 8.72
C TYR A 34 6.43 -21.61 9.53
N ASN A 35 6.55 -22.92 9.36
CA ASN A 35 7.57 -23.73 10.03
C ASN A 35 8.98 -23.45 9.49
N SER A 36 9.11 -23.09 8.21
CA SER A 36 10.40 -22.82 7.55
C SER A 36 10.89 -21.38 7.71
N ARG A 37 10.17 -20.52 8.47
CA ARG A 37 10.49 -19.08 8.60
C ARG A 37 11.87 -18.80 9.22
N ASN A 38 12.33 -19.70 10.10
CA ASN A 38 13.62 -19.64 10.78
C ASN A 38 14.64 -20.62 10.18
N ASP A 39 14.35 -21.16 8.99
CA ASP A 39 15.25 -22.09 8.31
C ASP A 39 16.45 -21.34 7.73
N ARG A 40 17.64 -21.98 7.72
CA ARG A 40 18.89 -21.38 7.23
C ARG A 40 18.77 -20.88 5.78
N GLN A 41 17.87 -21.48 5.01
CA GLN A 41 17.61 -21.08 3.62
C GLN A 41 17.02 -19.67 3.50
N MET A 42 16.24 -19.22 4.50
CA MET A 42 15.74 -17.86 4.55
C MET A 42 16.89 -16.83 4.71
N ASP A 43 17.93 -17.18 5.47
CA ASP A 43 19.12 -16.34 5.64
C ASP A 43 20.00 -16.32 4.39
N ILE A 44 20.11 -17.45 3.70
CA ILE A 44 20.79 -17.52 2.40
C ILE A 44 20.10 -16.62 1.38
N LEU A 45 18.76 -16.65 1.30
CA LEU A 45 18.01 -15.76 0.42
C LEU A 45 18.19 -14.28 0.77
N LEU A 46 18.27 -13.94 2.07
CA LEU A 46 18.55 -12.57 2.50
C LEU A 46 19.94 -12.13 2.02
N ARG A 47 20.96 -12.95 2.25
CA ARG A 47 22.32 -12.66 1.80
C ARG A 47 22.39 -12.46 0.29
N LEU A 48 21.80 -13.36 -0.49
CA LEU A 48 21.73 -13.25 -1.95
C LEU A 48 20.97 -11.99 -2.40
N SER A 49 19.92 -11.59 -1.66
CA SER A 49 19.16 -10.37 -1.97
C SER A 49 19.93 -9.07 -1.80
N GLN A 50 21.04 -9.10 -1.05
CA GLN A 50 21.90 -7.96 -0.78
C GLN A 50 23.14 -7.92 -1.69
N GLU A 51 23.36 -8.95 -2.53
CA GLU A 51 24.50 -8.99 -3.44
C GLU A 51 24.30 -7.99 -4.59
N VAL A 52 25.18 -7.00 -4.69
CA VAL A 52 25.18 -6.02 -5.80
C VAL A 52 25.76 -6.68 -7.05
N THR A 53 24.90 -7.03 -8.02
CA THR A 53 25.35 -7.52 -9.33
C THR A 53 25.64 -6.34 -10.26
N VAL A 54 26.86 -6.31 -10.82
CA VAL A 54 27.33 -5.29 -11.78
C VAL A 54 26.79 -5.52 -13.20
N ASP A 55 26.01 -6.59 -13.43
CA ASP A 55 25.70 -7.05 -14.79
C ASP A 55 24.35 -6.54 -15.33
N GLU A 56 24.41 -5.81 -16.45
CA GLU A 56 23.29 -5.23 -17.17
C GLU A 56 22.71 -6.25 -18.15
N GLY A 57 21.71 -7.04 -17.75
CA GLY A 57 20.93 -7.80 -18.73
C GLY A 57 20.06 -8.95 -18.23
N GLY A 58 20.29 -9.47 -17.02
CA GLY A 58 19.47 -10.53 -16.41
C GLY A 58 18.55 -10.02 -15.30
N GLU A 59 17.49 -10.76 -14.97
CA GLU A 59 16.77 -10.52 -13.71
C GLU A 59 17.75 -10.81 -12.57
N SER A 60 18.21 -9.75 -11.90
CA SER A 60 19.27 -9.87 -10.88
C SER A 60 18.91 -10.95 -9.87
N LEU A 61 19.84 -11.87 -9.62
CA LEU A 61 19.70 -12.92 -8.60
C LEU A 61 19.27 -12.33 -7.24
N ALA A 62 19.70 -11.10 -6.95
CA ALA A 62 19.28 -10.37 -5.77
C ALA A 62 17.76 -10.12 -5.74
N LYS A 63 17.18 -9.68 -6.85
CA LYS A 63 15.74 -9.46 -6.98
C LYS A 63 14.95 -10.76 -6.86
N VAL A 64 15.39 -11.83 -7.51
CA VAL A 64 14.70 -13.13 -7.43
C VAL A 64 14.76 -13.70 -6.01
N SER A 65 15.92 -13.60 -5.36
CA SER A 65 16.10 -14.06 -3.97
C SER A 65 15.27 -13.25 -2.98
N TYR A 66 15.19 -11.93 -3.17
CA TYR A 66 14.29 -11.06 -2.42
C TYR A 66 12.83 -11.50 -2.57
N LEU A 67 12.37 -11.73 -3.81
CA LEU A 67 11.00 -12.15 -4.09
C LEU A 67 10.68 -13.51 -3.47
N ALA A 68 11.60 -14.48 -3.57
CA ALA A 68 11.42 -15.79 -2.96
C ALA A 68 11.26 -15.69 -1.44
N ARG A 69 12.17 -14.96 -0.76
CA ARG A 69 12.08 -14.72 0.69
C ARG A 69 10.77 -14.00 1.05
N HIS A 70 10.40 -12.98 0.27
CA HIS A 70 9.17 -12.23 0.45
C HIS A 70 7.93 -13.12 0.37
N PHE A 71 7.82 -13.97 -0.66
CA PHE A 71 6.66 -14.83 -0.85
C PHE A 71 6.56 -15.94 0.20
N VAL A 72 7.68 -16.54 0.61
CA VAL A 72 7.67 -17.52 1.72
C VAL A 72 7.22 -16.82 3.02
N GLY A 73 7.72 -15.61 3.30
CA GLY A 73 7.23 -14.80 4.43
C GLY A 73 5.72 -14.52 4.36
N ARG A 74 5.20 -14.15 3.18
CA ARG A 74 3.76 -13.91 2.99
C ARG A 74 2.92 -15.16 3.23
N LEU A 75 3.41 -16.33 2.81
CA LEU A 75 2.73 -17.60 3.07
C LEU A 75 2.74 -17.95 4.56
N ALA A 76 3.85 -17.72 5.25
CA ALA A 76 3.96 -17.91 6.70
C ALA A 76 3.02 -16.99 7.49
N ASP A 77 2.83 -15.75 7.03
CA ASP A 77 1.95 -14.76 7.66
C ASP A 77 0.49 -15.22 7.73
N HIS A 78 0.03 -16.03 6.76
CA HIS A 78 -1.32 -16.62 6.80
C HIS A 78 -1.56 -17.58 7.96
N ILE A 79 -0.52 -18.01 8.68
CA ILE A 79 -0.65 -18.79 9.92
C ILE A 79 -0.31 -17.91 11.13
N ARG A 80 0.81 -17.19 11.04
CA ARG A 80 1.34 -16.35 12.13
C ARG A 80 0.35 -15.29 12.59
N VAL A 81 -0.23 -14.55 11.65
CA VAL A 81 -1.12 -13.41 11.97
C VAL A 81 -2.36 -13.88 12.73
N TRP A 82 -2.94 -15.02 12.35
CA TRP A 82 -4.13 -15.54 13.05
C TRP A 82 -3.80 -16.08 14.43
N LYS A 83 -2.67 -16.76 14.60
CA LYS A 83 -2.22 -17.19 15.93
C LYS A 83 -2.04 -15.99 16.86
N HIS A 84 -1.32 -14.97 16.40
CA HIS A 84 -1.10 -13.76 17.17
C HIS A 84 -2.42 -13.04 17.46
N LEU A 85 -3.31 -12.91 16.47
CA LEU A 85 -4.61 -12.28 16.64
C LEU A 85 -5.44 -12.97 17.73
N VAL A 86 -5.48 -14.30 17.75
CA VAL A 86 -6.23 -15.05 18.77
C VAL A 86 -5.58 -14.91 20.15
N GLU A 87 -4.26 -15.08 20.24
CA GLU A 87 -3.53 -14.93 21.50
C GLU A 87 -3.67 -13.51 22.07
N ASP A 88 -3.51 -12.48 21.24
CA ASP A 88 -3.62 -11.09 21.63
C ASP A 88 -5.06 -10.75 22.04
N ALA A 89 -6.06 -11.22 21.29
CA ALA A 89 -7.47 -11.04 21.67
C ALA A 89 -7.80 -11.65 23.04
N LEU A 90 -7.21 -12.79 23.38
CA LEU A 90 -7.36 -13.40 24.70
C LEU A 90 -6.68 -12.58 25.80
N ARG A 91 -5.54 -11.94 25.51
CA ARG A 91 -4.80 -11.08 26.46
C ARG A 91 -5.52 -9.74 26.73
N VAL A 92 -6.22 -9.18 25.74
CA VAL A 92 -6.91 -7.89 25.87
C VAL A 92 -8.42 -8.02 26.05
N ARG A 93 -8.91 -9.20 26.40
CA ARG A 93 -10.34 -9.51 26.52
C ARG A 93 -11.09 -8.50 27.39
N GLU A 94 -10.53 -8.12 28.53
CA GLU A 94 -11.16 -7.17 29.46
C GLU A 94 -11.36 -5.78 28.85
N VAL A 95 -10.52 -5.40 27.88
CA VAL A 95 -10.62 -4.13 27.15
C VAL A 95 -11.60 -4.24 25.99
N LEU A 96 -11.71 -5.40 25.33
CA LEU A 96 -12.57 -5.57 24.16
C LEU A 96 -14.03 -5.90 24.53
N ASP A 97 -14.27 -6.66 25.59
CA ASP A 97 -15.60 -7.15 25.99
C ASP A 97 -16.57 -6.02 26.40
N VAL A 98 -16.07 -4.81 26.66
CA VAL A 98 -16.89 -3.62 26.99
C VAL A 98 -17.40 -2.87 25.74
N PHE A 99 -16.91 -3.19 24.55
CA PHE A 99 -17.31 -2.53 23.31
C PHE A 99 -18.19 -3.42 22.44
N GLN A 100 -19.14 -2.80 21.73
CA GLN A 100 -19.92 -3.46 20.69
C GLN A 100 -19.35 -3.14 19.32
N VAL A 101 -19.05 -4.18 18.54
CA VAL A 101 -18.65 -4.01 17.14
C VAL A 101 -19.88 -3.75 16.29
N SER A 102 -19.84 -2.67 15.51
CA SER A 102 -20.88 -2.30 14.55
C SER A 102 -20.28 -2.21 13.15
N GLU A 103 -21.01 -2.71 12.16
CA GLU A 103 -20.61 -2.59 10.76
C GLU A 103 -20.89 -1.16 10.26
N VAL A 104 -19.88 -0.56 9.62
CA VAL A 104 -20.06 0.65 8.82
C VAL A 104 -20.23 0.23 7.37
N HIS A 105 -21.42 0.46 6.82
CA HIS A 105 -21.71 0.04 5.46
C HIS A 105 -20.94 0.89 4.44
N ALA A 106 -20.31 0.23 3.48
CA ALA A 106 -19.50 0.91 2.47
C ALA A 106 -20.40 1.79 1.57
N PRO A 107 -20.18 3.12 1.53
CA PRO A 107 -20.90 3.98 0.61
C PRO A 107 -20.45 3.71 -0.83
N LEU A 108 -21.36 3.97 -1.78
CA LEU A 108 -21.01 3.93 -3.19
C LEU A 108 -19.93 4.97 -3.50
N CYS A 109 -18.96 4.60 -4.32
CA CYS A 109 -17.93 5.50 -4.82
C CYS A 109 -18.41 6.22 -6.09
N VAL A 110 -17.93 7.45 -6.30
CA VAL A 110 -18.09 8.16 -7.57
C VAL A 110 -17.49 7.31 -8.69
N GLN A 111 -18.25 7.15 -9.77
CA GLN A 111 -17.80 6.39 -10.94
C GLN A 111 -16.76 7.17 -11.74
N PRO A 112 -15.78 6.50 -12.36
CA PRO A 112 -14.85 7.14 -13.27
C PRO A 112 -15.60 7.84 -14.41
N PRO A 113 -15.10 8.99 -14.91
CA PRO A 113 -15.70 9.64 -16.06
C PRO A 113 -15.61 8.74 -17.30
N GLU A 114 -16.56 8.92 -18.23
CA GLU A 114 -16.51 8.28 -19.54
C GLU A 114 -15.31 8.79 -20.35
N ILE A 115 -14.78 7.92 -21.22
CA ILE A 115 -13.70 8.29 -22.12
C ILE A 115 -14.30 9.13 -23.24
N ASP A 116 -13.83 10.35 -23.36
CA ASP A 116 -14.32 11.34 -24.32
C ASP A 116 -13.17 11.95 -25.14
N SER A 117 -13.51 12.93 -26.00
CA SER A 117 -12.53 13.70 -26.77
C SER A 117 -11.55 14.48 -25.90
N HIS A 118 -11.83 14.68 -24.61
CA HIS A 118 -10.98 15.36 -23.63
C HIS A 118 -10.16 14.39 -22.76
N THR A 119 -10.19 13.09 -23.07
CA THR A 119 -9.33 12.07 -22.45
C THR A 119 -8.03 11.94 -23.23
N ASN A 120 -7.30 13.07 -23.30
CA ASN A 120 -6.01 13.21 -23.96
C ASN A 120 -5.04 14.00 -23.07
N LEU A 121 -3.73 13.91 -23.35
CA LEU A 121 -2.71 14.50 -22.48
C LEU A 121 -2.84 16.02 -22.36
N ASP A 122 -3.12 16.72 -23.45
CA ASP A 122 -3.25 18.19 -23.47
C ASP A 122 -4.42 18.66 -22.59
N SER A 123 -5.56 17.96 -22.68
CA SER A 123 -6.76 18.27 -21.90
C SER A 123 -6.59 17.93 -20.43
N ILE A 124 -5.92 16.81 -20.12
CA ILE A 124 -5.57 16.45 -18.73
C ILE A 124 -4.61 17.48 -18.14
N LEU A 125 -3.54 17.82 -18.85
CA LEU A 125 -2.56 18.83 -18.41
C LEU A 125 -3.23 20.18 -18.19
N GLY A 126 -4.13 20.60 -19.10
CA GLY A 126 -4.89 21.84 -18.97
C GLY A 126 -5.85 21.89 -17.77
N ARG A 127 -6.19 20.75 -17.18
CA ARG A 127 -6.94 20.68 -15.89
C ARG A 127 -5.99 20.69 -14.68
N MET A 128 -4.75 20.24 -14.87
CA MET A 128 -3.73 20.19 -13.81
C MET A 128 -3.01 21.52 -13.64
N ILE A 129 -2.79 22.30 -14.69
CA ILE A 129 -2.10 23.60 -14.61
C ILE A 129 -2.78 24.66 -15.49
N PRO A 130 -2.67 25.95 -15.12
CA PRO A 130 -3.12 27.04 -15.97
C PRO A 130 -2.43 27.00 -17.34
N LYS A 131 -3.19 27.25 -18.42
CA LYS A 131 -2.69 27.14 -19.80
C LYS A 131 -1.77 28.29 -20.22
N GLU A 132 -1.82 29.43 -19.52
CA GLU A 132 -1.08 30.64 -19.90
C GLU A 132 0.35 30.73 -19.31
N GLY A 133 0.78 29.75 -18.52
CA GLY A 133 2.11 29.78 -17.89
C GLY A 133 3.23 29.26 -18.79
N GLU A 134 4.44 29.80 -18.67
CA GLU A 134 5.66 29.24 -19.30
C GLU A 134 5.86 27.76 -18.93
N GLU A 135 5.46 27.40 -17.71
CA GLU A 135 5.49 26.03 -17.21
C GLU A 135 4.61 25.08 -18.05
N PHE A 136 3.45 25.54 -18.52
CA PHE A 136 2.57 24.75 -19.38
C PHE A 136 3.27 24.41 -20.70
N SER A 137 3.88 25.40 -21.35
CA SER A 137 4.60 25.19 -22.60
C SER A 137 5.79 24.24 -22.43
N TYR A 138 6.53 24.37 -21.33
CA TYR A 138 7.65 23.48 -21.02
C TYR A 138 7.20 22.02 -20.83
N LEU A 139 6.22 21.79 -19.95
CA LEU A 139 5.70 20.44 -19.68
C LEU A 139 5.00 19.83 -20.89
N GLN A 140 4.30 20.64 -21.69
CA GLN A 140 3.66 20.18 -22.92
C GLN A 140 4.68 19.69 -23.94
N LYS A 141 5.82 20.38 -24.09
CA LYS A 141 6.92 19.92 -24.95
C LYS A 141 7.52 18.59 -24.48
N ASP A 142 7.73 18.44 -23.18
CA ASP A 142 8.26 17.20 -22.60
C ASP A 142 7.24 16.04 -22.74
N LEU A 143 5.96 16.28 -22.46
CA LEU A 143 4.89 15.29 -22.62
C LEU A 143 4.66 14.91 -24.09
N SER A 144 4.82 15.85 -25.03
CA SER A 144 4.74 15.55 -26.47
C SER A 144 5.82 14.58 -26.92
N ARG A 145 7.01 14.62 -26.32
CA ARG A 145 8.05 13.61 -26.56
C ARG A 145 7.61 12.22 -26.09
N PHE A 146 6.94 12.14 -24.92
CA PHE A 146 6.38 10.87 -24.43
C PHE A 146 5.20 10.37 -25.27
N LYS A 147 4.35 11.27 -25.77
CA LYS A 147 3.24 10.94 -26.68
C LYS A 147 3.73 10.20 -27.92
N ASN A 148 4.82 10.67 -28.53
CA ASN A 148 5.35 10.12 -29.78
C ASN A 148 6.19 8.84 -29.59
N HIS A 149 6.71 8.58 -28.38
CA HIS A 149 7.63 7.46 -28.13
C HIS A 149 7.06 6.32 -27.26
N VAL A 150 6.00 6.54 -26.47
CA VAL A 150 5.62 5.62 -25.38
C VAL A 150 4.12 5.25 -25.37
N GLY A 151 3.31 5.73 -26.32
CA GLY A 151 1.88 5.38 -26.38
C GLY A 151 1.12 5.76 -25.11
N LEU A 152 1.52 6.87 -24.45
CA LEU A 152 1.04 7.22 -23.11
C LEU A 152 -0.48 7.50 -23.07
N GLU A 153 -1.04 8.12 -24.10
CA GLU A 153 -2.49 8.37 -24.19
C GLU A 153 -3.29 7.07 -24.23
N ASP A 154 -2.82 6.08 -24.98
CA ASP A 154 -3.48 4.77 -25.06
C ASP A 154 -3.40 4.05 -23.72
N ARG A 155 -2.23 4.09 -23.06
CA ARG A 155 -2.08 3.56 -21.69
C ARG A 155 -3.02 4.25 -20.70
N ILE A 156 -3.21 5.57 -20.79
CA ILE A 156 -4.16 6.29 -19.94
C ILE A 156 -5.58 5.78 -20.21
N LYS A 157 -5.99 5.69 -21.47
CA LYS A 157 -7.32 5.17 -21.85
C LYS A 157 -7.52 3.74 -21.35
N GLU A 158 -6.53 2.87 -21.49
CA GLU A 158 -6.57 1.51 -20.94
C GLU A 158 -6.78 1.50 -19.42
N GLN A 159 -6.13 2.41 -18.67
CA GLN A 159 -6.38 2.53 -17.23
C GLN A 159 -7.80 3.01 -16.93
N PHE A 160 -8.35 3.96 -17.69
CA PHE A 160 -9.74 4.38 -17.55
C PHE A 160 -10.72 3.22 -17.83
N LEU A 161 -10.50 2.44 -18.88
CA LEU A 161 -11.30 1.25 -19.19
C LEU A 161 -11.24 0.20 -18.07
N LYS A 162 -10.05 -0.01 -17.49
CA LYS A 162 -9.88 -0.88 -16.32
C LYS A 162 -10.66 -0.36 -15.11
N LEU A 163 -10.64 0.95 -14.86
CA LEU A 163 -11.41 1.56 -13.77
C LEU A 163 -12.93 1.48 -14.03
N GLN A 164 -13.38 1.57 -15.28
CA GLN A 164 -14.80 1.36 -15.59
C GLN A 164 -15.23 -0.09 -15.37
N SER A 165 -14.34 -1.05 -15.66
CA SER A 165 -14.60 -2.48 -15.47
C SER A 165 -14.47 -2.92 -14.00
N ASN A 166 -13.59 -2.27 -13.24
CA ASN A 166 -13.37 -2.48 -11.82
C ASN A 166 -13.43 -1.12 -11.10
N PRO A 167 -14.65 -0.66 -10.72
CA PRO A 167 -14.86 0.67 -10.22
C PRO A 167 -14.07 0.94 -8.94
N PRO A 168 -13.66 2.20 -8.73
CA PRO A 168 -13.02 2.61 -7.50
C PRO A 168 -13.95 2.39 -6.31
N ILE A 169 -13.34 2.27 -5.13
CA ILE A 169 -14.02 2.10 -3.86
C ILE A 169 -13.69 3.26 -2.93
N VAL A 170 -14.58 3.52 -1.99
CA VAL A 170 -14.27 4.39 -0.85
C VAL A 170 -13.44 3.56 0.13
N HIS A 171 -12.23 3.99 0.44
CA HIS A 171 -11.37 3.29 1.39
C HIS A 171 -11.90 3.40 2.82
N CYS A 172 -11.61 2.40 3.67
CA CYS A 172 -12.21 2.28 5.01
C CYS A 172 -11.93 3.48 5.92
N GLU A 173 -10.78 4.12 5.80
CA GLU A 173 -10.44 5.38 6.48
C GLU A 173 -11.55 6.42 6.24
N VAL A 174 -11.87 6.67 4.97
CA VAL A 174 -12.90 7.64 4.57
C VAL A 174 -14.29 7.17 4.99
N GLN A 175 -14.58 5.87 4.91
CA GLN A 175 -15.89 5.33 5.30
C GLN A 175 -16.21 5.62 6.77
N VAL A 176 -15.28 5.32 7.69
CA VAL A 176 -15.48 5.52 9.12
C VAL A 176 -15.54 7.02 9.45
N LEU A 177 -14.64 7.83 8.87
CA LEU A 177 -14.65 9.28 9.07
C LEU A 177 -15.98 9.92 8.67
N GLU A 178 -16.50 9.56 7.51
CA GLU A 178 -17.76 10.08 6.98
C GLU A 178 -18.97 9.55 7.77
N HIS A 179 -18.91 8.30 8.23
CA HIS A 179 -19.93 7.75 9.12
C HIS A 179 -20.03 8.56 10.42
N PHE A 180 -18.89 8.88 11.04
CA PHE A 180 -18.86 9.71 12.24
C PHE A 180 -19.38 11.12 11.96
N HIS A 181 -18.92 11.74 10.88
CA HIS A 181 -19.29 13.12 10.55
C HIS A 181 -20.77 13.27 10.21
N ARG A 182 -21.31 12.40 9.36
CA ARG A 182 -22.70 12.49 8.88
C ARG A 182 -23.73 12.18 9.95
N ASN A 183 -23.40 11.27 10.87
CA ASN A 183 -24.29 10.89 11.96
C ASN A 183 -24.04 11.70 13.24
N GLY A 184 -23.10 12.65 13.23
CA GLY A 184 -22.79 13.46 14.40
C GLY A 184 -22.28 12.65 15.59
N LEU A 185 -21.57 11.55 15.33
CA LEU A 185 -21.01 10.68 16.37
C LEU A 185 -19.87 11.38 17.09
N ARG A 186 -19.71 11.04 18.37
CA ARG A 186 -18.64 11.60 19.21
C ARG A 186 -17.51 10.59 19.33
N PHE A 187 -16.30 11.10 19.31
CA PHE A 187 -15.13 10.33 19.66
C PHE A 187 -15.00 10.20 21.17
N THR A 188 -14.44 9.08 21.64
CA THR A 188 -14.11 8.88 23.04
C THR A 188 -13.04 9.89 23.45
N ASP A 189 -13.23 10.55 24.60
CA ASP A 189 -12.30 11.55 25.15
C ASP A 189 -11.89 12.69 24.20
N ASP A 190 -12.72 12.99 23.19
CA ASP A 190 -12.43 13.93 22.08
C ASP A 190 -11.17 13.57 21.27
N ASP A 191 -10.67 12.33 21.38
CA ASP A 191 -9.59 11.83 20.55
C ASP A 191 -10.13 11.41 19.18
N ARG A 192 -9.94 12.28 18.18
CA ARG A 192 -10.44 12.10 16.81
C ARG A 192 -9.58 11.16 15.97
N PHE A 193 -8.97 10.19 16.63
CA PHE A 193 -8.19 9.14 16.01
C PHE A 193 -9.08 8.06 15.40
N ILE A 194 -8.75 7.64 14.18
CA ILE A 194 -9.38 6.51 13.51
C ILE A 194 -8.27 5.52 13.16
N GLY A 195 -8.24 4.40 13.87
CA GLY A 195 -7.29 3.33 13.62
C GLY A 195 -7.68 2.48 12.42
N THR A 196 -6.72 2.18 11.54
CA THR A 196 -6.86 1.23 10.43
C THR A 196 -5.80 0.16 10.47
N SER A 197 -6.07 -0.99 9.86
CA SER A 197 -5.17 -2.16 9.88
C SER A 197 -3.86 -1.97 9.10
N LYS A 198 -3.77 -0.90 8.30
CA LYS A 198 -2.59 -0.49 7.55
C LYS A 198 -2.47 1.03 7.57
N PHE A 199 -1.28 1.53 7.29
CA PHE A 199 -1.10 2.95 6.96
C PHE A 199 -2.03 3.38 5.85
N SER A 200 -2.49 4.62 5.94
CA SER A 200 -3.39 5.19 4.98
C SER A 200 -2.71 5.40 3.62
N CYS A 201 -3.52 5.41 2.56
CA CYS A 201 -3.01 5.86 1.27
C CYS A 201 -2.86 7.38 1.22
N PHE A 202 -2.13 7.87 0.22
CA PHE A 202 -1.91 9.31 0.06
C PHE A 202 -3.21 10.10 -0.06
N CYS A 203 -4.20 9.58 -0.80
CA CYS A 203 -5.50 10.22 -0.94
C CYS A 203 -6.31 10.23 0.38
N CYS A 204 -6.27 9.16 1.17
CA CYS A 204 -6.93 9.11 2.48
C CYS A 204 -6.33 10.12 3.46
N LYS A 205 -4.99 10.20 3.53
CA LYS A 205 -4.28 11.20 4.35
C LYS A 205 -4.68 12.63 3.98
N LEU A 206 -4.68 12.96 2.69
CA LEU A 206 -5.12 14.28 2.22
C LEU A 206 -6.60 14.52 2.48
N TYR A 207 -7.44 13.49 2.40
CA TYR A 207 -8.86 13.60 2.71
C TYR A 207 -9.04 14.02 4.18
N TYR A 208 -8.38 13.34 5.11
CA TYR A 208 -8.41 13.65 6.54
C TYR A 208 -7.95 15.08 6.81
N ARG A 209 -6.83 15.49 6.20
CA ARG A 209 -6.26 16.84 6.35
C ARG A 209 -7.25 17.95 6.02
N HIS A 210 -8.02 17.77 4.96
CA HIS A 210 -8.94 18.80 4.44
C HIS A 210 -10.39 18.61 4.90
N HIS A 211 -10.67 17.55 5.65
CA HIS A 211 -12.03 17.22 6.08
C HIS A 211 -12.52 18.18 7.19
N PRO A 212 -13.79 18.67 7.14
CA PRO A 212 -14.31 19.66 8.08
C PRO A 212 -14.34 19.21 9.55
N SER A 213 -14.42 17.90 9.83
CA SER A 213 -14.40 17.38 11.19
C SER A 213 -13.03 17.44 11.87
N ARG A 214 -11.96 17.76 11.13
CA ARG A 214 -10.57 17.84 11.61
C ARG A 214 -10.16 16.61 12.42
N PRO A 215 -10.20 15.40 11.84
CA PRO A 215 -9.70 14.21 12.50
C PRO A 215 -8.18 14.28 12.71
N VAL A 216 -7.65 13.40 13.55
CA VAL A 216 -6.19 13.20 13.62
C VAL A 216 -5.73 12.66 12.26
N GLU A 217 -4.73 13.32 11.66
CA GLU A 217 -4.19 12.90 10.36
C GLU A 217 -3.51 11.53 10.49
N PRO A 218 -3.87 10.53 9.66
CA PRO A 218 -3.28 9.20 9.76
C PRO A 218 -1.88 9.18 9.16
N ASP A 219 -1.03 8.31 9.70
CA ASP A 219 0.21 7.94 9.05
C ASP A 219 -0.09 7.31 7.68
N ALA A 220 0.77 7.59 6.68
CA ALA A 220 0.58 7.13 5.31
C ALA A 220 1.84 6.52 4.71
N HIS A 221 1.65 5.52 3.87
CA HIS A 221 2.73 4.93 3.07
C HIS A 221 2.98 5.71 1.76
N GLU A 222 2.32 6.86 1.58
CA GLU A 222 2.51 7.81 0.45
C GLU A 222 2.24 7.22 -0.96
N GLN A 223 1.56 6.07 -1.07
CA GLN A 223 1.17 5.51 -2.37
C GLN A 223 -0.20 6.03 -2.82
N ILE A 224 -0.34 6.20 -4.13
CA ILE A 224 -1.59 6.60 -4.78
C ILE A 224 -2.26 5.35 -5.36
N TYR A 225 -3.48 5.06 -4.90
CA TYR A 225 -4.30 3.98 -5.44
C TYR A 225 -5.27 4.54 -6.46
N LEU A 226 -5.23 4.03 -7.69
CA LEU A 226 -6.15 4.44 -8.76
C LEU A 226 -7.59 3.96 -8.51
N ASN A 227 -7.75 2.88 -7.73
CA ASN A 227 -9.06 2.37 -7.29
C ASN A 227 -9.61 3.09 -6.04
N TRP A 228 -9.06 4.25 -5.68
CA TRP A 228 -9.61 5.12 -4.65
C TRP A 228 -10.57 6.14 -5.27
N GLY A 229 -11.68 6.42 -4.59
CA GLY A 229 -12.51 7.58 -4.93
C GLY A 229 -13.37 8.08 -3.78
N PRO A 230 -13.96 9.29 -3.95
CA PRO A 230 -14.81 9.89 -2.94
C PRO A 230 -16.20 9.25 -2.91
N ILE A 231 -16.93 9.53 -1.83
CA ILE A 231 -18.33 9.10 -1.68
C ILE A 231 -19.19 9.69 -2.80
N ASN A 232 -19.97 8.84 -3.45
CA ASN A 232 -20.99 9.23 -4.39
C ASN A 232 -22.15 9.91 -3.67
N LEU A 233 -22.54 11.09 -4.17
CA LEU A 233 -23.73 11.79 -3.75
C LEU A 233 -24.79 11.60 -4.85
N PRO A 234 -25.85 10.81 -4.64
CA PRO A 234 -26.80 10.45 -5.71
C PRO A 234 -27.48 11.66 -6.36
N LYS A 235 -27.64 12.77 -5.62
CA LYS A 235 -28.23 14.03 -6.13
C LYS A 235 -27.19 14.98 -6.74
N GLY A 236 -25.92 14.57 -6.81
CA GLY A 236 -24.84 15.38 -7.36
C GLY A 236 -24.77 16.76 -6.70
N SER A 237 -24.77 17.82 -7.52
CA SER A 237 -24.70 19.22 -7.07
C SER A 237 -25.90 19.70 -6.25
N TYR A 238 -27.02 18.98 -6.29
CA TYR A 238 -28.22 19.28 -5.50
C TYR A 238 -28.20 18.64 -4.11
N ASP A 239 -27.19 17.82 -3.81
CA ASP A 239 -27.01 17.25 -2.48
C ASP A 239 -26.54 18.31 -1.48
N LEU A 240 -27.09 18.32 -0.27
CA LEU A 240 -26.68 19.25 0.79
C LEU A 240 -25.21 19.09 1.17
N LEU A 241 -24.67 17.88 1.04
CA LEU A 241 -23.27 17.56 1.33
C LEU A 241 -22.32 17.91 0.19
N TYR A 242 -22.84 18.27 -0.99
CA TYR A 242 -22.03 18.54 -2.17
C TYR A 242 -20.99 19.63 -1.93
N ARG A 243 -21.38 20.72 -1.27
CA ARG A 243 -20.46 21.83 -0.98
C ARG A 243 -19.32 21.37 -0.06
N GLY A 244 -19.63 20.66 1.02
CA GLY A 244 -18.62 20.15 1.96
C GLY A 244 -17.66 19.17 1.30
N LEU A 245 -18.19 18.24 0.48
CA LEU A 245 -17.37 17.31 -0.27
C LEU A 245 -16.47 18.04 -1.29
N ARG A 246 -17.00 19.02 -2.02
CA ARG A 246 -16.24 19.84 -2.96
C ARG A 246 -15.13 20.63 -2.25
N ASP A 247 -15.43 21.21 -1.10
CA ASP A 247 -14.47 22.00 -0.32
C ASP A 247 -13.37 21.12 0.30
N THR A 248 -13.64 19.84 0.51
CA THR A 248 -12.63 18.83 0.92
C THR A 248 -11.79 18.37 -0.28
N LEU A 249 -12.43 18.10 -1.43
CA LEU A 249 -11.76 17.52 -2.60
C LEU A 249 -10.90 18.52 -3.38
N ASN A 250 -11.29 19.79 -3.48
CA ASN A 250 -10.51 20.77 -4.25
C ASN A 250 -9.08 20.97 -3.69
N PRO A 251 -8.88 21.16 -2.36
CA PRO A 251 -7.55 21.20 -1.77
C PRO A 251 -6.79 19.88 -1.94
N LEU A 252 -7.45 18.73 -1.78
CA LEU A 252 -6.83 17.41 -2.01
C LEU A 252 -6.31 17.29 -3.45
N ILE A 253 -7.13 17.64 -4.45
CA ILE A 253 -6.75 17.59 -5.88
C ILE A 253 -5.55 18.50 -6.16
N ARG A 254 -5.51 19.69 -5.53
CA ARG A 254 -4.37 20.60 -5.63
C ARG A 254 -3.11 19.97 -5.03
N ASP A 255 -3.19 19.38 -3.85
CA ASP A 255 -2.04 18.77 -3.18
C ASP A 255 -1.51 17.54 -3.94
N VAL A 256 -2.39 16.72 -4.53
CA VAL A 256 -2.01 15.59 -5.42
C VAL A 256 -1.26 16.10 -6.65
N ARG A 257 -1.79 17.14 -7.28
CA ARG A 257 -1.17 17.80 -8.43
C ARG A 257 0.21 18.38 -8.09
N ASP A 258 0.33 19.06 -6.95
CA ASP A 258 1.61 19.62 -6.50
C ASP A 258 2.63 18.50 -6.22
N ALA A 259 2.18 17.39 -5.62
CA ALA A 259 3.02 16.20 -5.43
C ALA A 259 3.51 15.62 -6.77
N PHE A 260 2.61 15.48 -7.75
CA PHE A 260 2.95 15.01 -9.08
C PHE A 260 4.02 15.88 -9.75
N PHE A 261 3.84 17.20 -9.79
CA PHE A 261 4.82 18.08 -10.40
C PHE A 261 6.14 18.12 -9.64
N ARG A 262 6.13 18.04 -8.30
CA ARG A 262 7.36 17.88 -7.52
C ARG A 262 8.11 16.60 -7.91
N ALA A 263 7.42 15.49 -8.09
CA ALA A 263 8.03 14.23 -8.50
C ALA A 263 8.62 14.29 -9.91
N ILE A 264 7.90 14.92 -10.87
CA ILE A 264 8.42 15.15 -12.23
C ILE A 264 9.68 16.02 -12.20
N ARG A 265 9.64 17.17 -11.51
CA ARG A 265 10.79 18.10 -11.45
C ARG A 265 12.02 17.45 -10.81
N LYS A 266 11.82 16.60 -9.79
CA LYS A 266 12.90 15.85 -9.14
C LYS A 266 13.32 14.59 -9.90
N LYS A 267 12.69 14.26 -11.05
CA LYS A 267 12.85 13.00 -11.78
C LYS A 267 12.70 11.76 -10.88
N ASN A 268 11.91 11.88 -9.82
CA ASN A 268 11.73 10.85 -8.79
C ASN A 268 10.28 10.41 -8.72
N ILE A 269 9.84 9.69 -9.77
CA ILE A 269 8.47 9.18 -9.89
C ILE A 269 8.28 7.93 -9.00
N SER A 270 9.36 7.24 -8.61
CA SER A 270 9.31 6.07 -7.71
C SER A 270 8.89 6.44 -6.29
N ALA A 271 8.86 7.72 -5.92
CA ALA A 271 8.39 8.20 -4.63
C ALA A 271 6.97 7.73 -4.26
N PHE A 272 6.11 7.45 -5.25
CA PHE A 272 4.75 6.96 -5.04
C PHE A 272 4.61 5.44 -4.95
N ASN A 273 5.70 4.69 -5.08
CA ASN A 273 5.72 3.22 -5.12
C ASN A 273 6.48 2.62 -3.92
N ARG A 274 6.23 3.10 -2.69
CA ARG A 274 6.82 2.50 -1.48
C ARG A 274 6.05 1.23 -1.06
N PRO A 275 6.70 0.10 -0.75
CA PRO A 275 6.00 -1.10 -0.29
C PRO A 275 5.10 -0.83 0.92
N ASN A 276 3.87 -1.37 0.90
CA ASN A 276 2.82 -1.13 1.91
C ASN A 276 2.76 -2.19 3.02
N SER A 277 3.72 -3.14 3.04
CA SER A 277 3.67 -4.32 3.89
C SER A 277 4.83 -4.31 4.88
N ILE A 278 4.54 -3.93 6.12
CA ILE A 278 5.42 -4.23 7.26
C ILE A 278 5.15 -5.68 7.64
N THR A 279 5.88 -6.63 7.05
CA THR A 279 5.82 -8.04 7.48
C THR A 279 6.71 -8.31 8.69
N GLY A 280 7.34 -7.28 9.29
CA GLY A 280 8.36 -7.40 10.35
C GLY A 280 9.69 -8.01 9.87
N LEU A 281 9.69 -8.78 8.79
CA LEU A 281 10.88 -9.43 8.21
C LEU A 281 11.71 -8.52 7.28
N THR A 282 11.14 -7.40 6.82
CA THR A 282 11.71 -6.52 5.78
C THR A 282 12.24 -5.18 6.31
N ARG A 283 12.16 -4.93 7.63
CA ARG A 283 12.56 -3.64 8.24
C ARG A 283 14.02 -3.26 7.95
N SER A 284 14.87 -4.23 7.62
CA SER A 284 16.31 -4.03 7.42
C SER A 284 16.72 -3.47 6.04
N ILE A 285 15.92 -3.58 4.98
CA ILE A 285 16.40 -3.21 3.62
C ILE A 285 15.93 -1.82 3.16
N ASP A 286 14.71 -1.38 3.49
CA ASP A 286 14.22 -0.07 3.01
C ASP A 286 14.89 1.13 3.72
N THR A 287 15.50 0.91 4.89
CA THR A 287 16.25 1.95 5.63
C THR A 287 17.63 2.20 5.01
N LEU A 288 18.21 1.22 4.31
CA LEU A 288 19.57 1.32 3.76
C LEU A 288 19.68 2.22 2.52
N VAL A 289 18.57 2.58 1.87
CA VAL A 289 18.60 3.42 0.66
C VAL A 289 18.42 4.92 0.98
N CYS A 290 17.96 5.29 2.18
CA CYS A 290 17.74 6.68 2.56
C CYS A 290 17.69 6.88 4.10
N ALA A 291 18.78 6.66 4.83
CA ALA A 291 19.12 7.42 6.05
C ALA A 291 20.43 6.92 6.67
N ASP A 292 21.30 7.88 6.99
CA ASP A 292 22.43 7.73 7.90
C ASP A 292 21.95 7.29 9.30
N SER A 293 22.78 6.47 9.95
CA SER A 293 22.89 6.21 11.41
C SER A 293 21.60 6.18 12.25
N ASP A 294 21.16 4.99 12.65
CA ASP A 294 21.35 4.52 14.03
C ASP A 294 20.82 3.09 14.19
N SER A 295 21.61 2.28 14.90
CA SER A 295 21.42 0.85 15.11
C SER A 295 20.50 0.56 16.29
N GLU A 296 19.43 -0.20 16.10
CA GLU A 296 18.85 -1.03 17.16
C GLU A 296 18.47 -2.41 16.60
N ALA A 297 19.06 -3.44 17.21
CA ALA A 297 18.85 -4.83 16.90
C ALA A 297 17.85 -5.40 17.91
N ASP A 298 16.60 -5.61 17.47
CA ASP A 298 15.62 -6.34 18.26
C ASP A 298 15.88 -7.84 18.12
N SER A 299 16.41 -8.41 19.19
CA SER A 299 16.51 -9.85 19.41
C SER A 299 15.35 -10.26 20.30
N GLU A 300 14.25 -10.75 19.69
CA GLU A 300 13.15 -11.33 20.47
C GLU A 300 13.47 -12.79 20.78
N GLN A 301 13.84 -13.02 22.04
CA GLN A 301 14.02 -14.32 22.65
C GLN A 301 12.63 -14.90 22.96
N GLU A 302 12.31 -16.06 22.41
CA GLU A 302 11.08 -16.81 22.72
C GLU A 302 11.08 -17.17 24.23
N GLY A 303 10.39 -16.35 25.03
CA GLY A 303 10.14 -16.59 26.45
C GLY A 303 9.02 -17.61 26.64
N GLY A 304 9.33 -18.89 26.41
CA GLY A 304 8.50 -19.99 26.88
C GLY A 304 8.52 -20.04 28.40
N THR A 305 7.44 -19.58 29.04
CA THR A 305 7.23 -19.86 30.47
C THR A 305 6.38 -21.11 30.57
N ALA A 306 7.04 -22.24 30.87
CA ALA A 306 6.38 -23.47 31.24
C ALA A 306 5.54 -23.22 32.51
N LEU A 307 4.24 -23.45 32.40
CA LEU A 307 3.39 -23.66 33.57
C LEU A 307 3.80 -25.01 34.17
N ASN A 308 4.55 -24.96 35.27
CA ASN A 308 4.70 -26.13 36.13
C ASN A 308 3.44 -26.23 37.00
N ASP A 309 2.78 -27.38 36.92
CA ASP A 309 1.71 -27.80 37.81
C ASP A 309 2.16 -27.74 39.28
N SER A 310 1.39 -27.02 40.10
CA SER A 310 1.16 -27.26 41.54
C SER A 310 -0.04 -26.44 42.01
#